data_AF-A0A060CA51-F1
#
_entry.id   AF-A0A060CA51-F1
#
_cell.length_a   1.000
_cell.length_b   1.000
_cell.length_c   1.000
_cell.angle_alpha   90.00
_cell.angle_beta   90.00
_cell.angle_gamma   90.00
#
_symmetry.space_group_name_H-M   'P 1'
#
loop_
_entity.id
_entity.type
_entity.pdbx_description
1 polymer ?
#
loop_
_entity_poly.entity_id
_entity_poly.type
_entity_poly.pdbx_seq_one_letter_code
_entity_poly.pdbx_strand_id
1 'polypeptide(L)'
;ARHVLAKGNDGIHTGIVVEAGPGTRYGLRAHGRYKQAEGMLFDPSKLLVDPYALAIDRPYEYDARLAEVGADTGDLVPKAIVSASPCEVPRRAPSFRP
;
A
#
# COMPACT_ATOMS: atom_id res chain seq x y z
N ALA A 1 -3.77 2.95 -14.42
CA ALA A 1 -4.10 4.38 -14.34
C ALA A 1 -3.92 4.88 -12.90
N ARG A 2 -3.83 6.19 -12.66
CA ARG A 2 -3.83 6.79 -11.31
C ARG A 2 -5.21 7.41 -11.06
N HIS A 3 -5.80 7.11 -9.91
CA HIS A 3 -7.10 7.65 -9.49
C HIS A 3 -6.92 8.43 -8.19
N VAL A 4 -7.53 9.61 -8.09
CA VAL A 4 -7.52 10.40 -6.85
C VAL A 4 -8.63 9.86 -5.93
N LEU A 5 -8.29 9.65 -4.66
CA LEU A 5 -9.26 9.26 -3.63
C LEU A 5 -9.83 10.51 -2.96
N ALA A 6 -11.15 10.58 -2.81
CA ALA A 6 -11.85 11.65 -2.12
C ALA A 6 -11.55 11.57 -0.62
N LYS A 7 -11.24 12.72 0.00
CA LYS A 7 -11.00 12.82 1.43
C LYS A 7 -12.31 12.96 2.20
N GLY A 8 -12.62 12.01 3.08
CA GLY A 8 -13.71 12.08 4.04
C GLY A 8 -13.39 12.97 5.24
N ASN A 9 -14.43 13.40 5.95
CA ASN A 9 -14.30 14.22 7.17
C ASN A 9 -13.79 13.41 8.37
N ASP A 10 -13.86 12.09 8.29
CA ASP A 10 -13.33 11.10 9.23
C ASP A 10 -11.83 10.81 9.02
N GLY A 11 -11.21 11.45 8.03
CA GLY A 11 -9.82 11.21 7.66
C GLY A 11 -9.63 9.99 6.76
N ILE A 12 -10.70 9.31 6.34
CA ILE A 12 -10.64 8.17 5.42
C ILE A 12 -10.68 8.68 3.98
N HIS A 13 -9.77 8.17 3.14
CA HIS A 13 -9.76 8.46 1.71
C HIS A 13 -10.41 7.32 0.92
N THR A 14 -11.42 7.61 0.10
CA THR A 14 -12.19 6.58 -0.62
C THR A 14 -12.30 6.87 -2.12
N GLY A 15 -12.53 5.83 -2.92
CA GLY A 15 -12.74 5.93 -4.35
C GLY A 15 -13.20 4.60 -4.93
N ILE A 16 -13.99 4.64 -6.00
CA ILE A 16 -14.51 3.45 -6.69
C ILE A 16 -13.85 3.39 -8.06
N VAL A 17 -13.22 2.25 -8.37
CA VAL A 17 -12.60 1.97 -9.67
C VAL A 17 -13.33 0.78 -10.28
N VAL A 18 -14.27 1.06 -11.19
CA VAL A 18 -15.19 0.04 -11.75
C VAL A 18 -14.46 -1.10 -12.47
N GLU A 19 -13.33 -0.80 -13.11
CA GLU A 19 -12.51 -1.76 -13.85
C GLU A 19 -11.67 -2.70 -12.95
N ALA A 20 -11.58 -2.44 -11.64
CA ALA A 20 -10.69 -3.17 -10.73
C ALA A 20 -11.39 -4.39 -10.11
N GLY A 21 -11.41 -5.51 -10.86
CA GLY A 21 -11.91 -6.81 -10.39
C GLY A 21 -10.87 -7.62 -9.58
N PRO A 22 -11.25 -8.81 -9.06
CA PRO A 22 -10.32 -9.72 -8.39
C PRO A 22 -9.07 -10.01 -9.23
N GLY A 23 -7.90 -10.03 -8.58
CA GLY A 23 -6.59 -10.17 -9.22
C GLY A 23 -5.96 -8.85 -9.69
N THR A 24 -6.70 -7.73 -9.64
CA THR A 24 -6.14 -6.41 -9.98
C THR A 24 -5.04 -6.03 -9.02
N ARG A 25 -3.88 -5.65 -9.56
CA ARG A 25 -2.73 -5.16 -8.78
C ARG A 25 -2.85 -3.66 -8.58
N TYR A 26 -2.72 -3.20 -7.33
CA TYR A 26 -2.80 -1.79 -6.98
C TYR A 26 -1.79 -1.40 -5.91
N GLY A 27 -1.62 -0.09 -5.73
CA GLY A 27 -0.85 0.50 -4.65
C GLY A 27 -1.25 1.97 -4.47
N LEU A 28 -0.85 2.55 -3.35
CA LEU A 28 -1.24 3.90 -2.94
C LEU A 28 -0.05 4.85 -3.03
N ARG A 29 -0.35 6.15 -3.18
CA ARG A 29 0.64 7.24 -3.07
C ARG A 29 0.04 8.35 -2.24
N ALA A 30 0.67 8.69 -1.12
CA ALA A 30 0.19 9.71 -0.21
C ALA A 30 0.87 11.06 -0.48
N HIS A 31 0.07 12.12 -0.55
CA HIS A 31 0.57 13.49 -0.65
C HIS A 31 0.42 14.19 0.70
N GLY A 32 1.41 14.99 1.06
CA GLY A 32 1.44 15.72 2.32
C GLY A 32 2.77 16.45 2.51
N ARG A 33 2.98 17.01 3.70
CA ARG A 33 4.20 17.76 4.01
C ARG A 33 5.38 16.81 4.21
N TYR A 34 6.53 17.14 3.62
CA TYR A 34 7.81 16.54 3.96
C TYR A 34 8.58 17.46 4.90
N LYS A 35 8.73 17.06 6.16
CA LYS A 35 9.53 17.72 7.20
C LYS A 35 10.03 16.67 8.21
N GLN A 36 11.21 16.12 7.92
CA GLN A 36 11.82 15.03 8.71
C GLN A 36 11.95 15.36 10.20
N ALA A 37 12.36 16.59 10.53
CA ALA A 37 12.51 17.03 11.92
C ALA A 37 11.19 17.00 12.73
N GLU A 38 10.04 17.01 12.06
CA GLU A 38 8.71 16.91 12.68
C GLU A 38 8.07 15.52 12.48
N GLY A 39 8.81 14.55 11.92
CA GLY A 39 8.29 13.22 11.61
C GLY A 39 7.30 13.17 10.44
N MET A 40 7.12 14.28 9.70
CA MET A 40 6.25 14.31 8.52
C MET A 40 7.04 13.82 7.30
N LEU A 41 6.80 12.59 6.86
CA LEU A 41 7.61 11.91 5.83
C LEU A 41 6.83 11.61 4.56
N PHE A 42 5.86 12.45 4.19
CA PHE A 42 5.08 12.24 2.97
C PHE A 42 5.97 12.40 1.73
N ASP A 43 6.05 11.34 0.92
CA ASP A 43 6.76 11.33 -0.35
C ASP A 43 5.91 10.63 -1.43
N PRO A 44 5.25 11.40 -2.32
CA PRO A 44 4.42 10.83 -3.38
C PRO A 44 5.16 9.95 -4.39
N SER A 45 6.50 10.02 -4.45
CA SER A 45 7.34 9.14 -5.27
C SER A 45 7.39 7.70 -4.73
N LYS A 46 7.02 7.49 -3.47
CA LYS A 46 6.96 6.15 -2.88
C LYS A 46 5.63 5.48 -3.20
N LEU A 47 5.70 4.30 -3.81
CA LEU A 47 4.56 3.40 -3.84
C LEU A 47 4.38 2.80 -2.45
N LEU A 48 3.16 2.83 -1.94
CA LEU A 48 2.78 2.27 -0.64
C LEU A 48 1.85 1.09 -0.86
N VAL A 49 2.00 0.06 -0.03
CA VAL A 49 1.04 -1.05 0.05
C VAL A 49 -0.14 -0.61 0.91
N ASP A 50 -1.34 -1.01 0.51
CA ASP A 50 -2.54 -0.82 1.33
C ASP A 50 -2.40 -1.64 2.62
N PRO A 51 -2.44 -1.01 3.82
CA PRO A 51 -2.30 -1.72 5.09
C PRO A 51 -3.42 -2.74 5.34
N TYR A 52 -4.54 -2.67 4.60
CA TYR A 52 -5.65 -3.61 4.65
C TYR A 52 -5.63 -4.63 3.51
N ALA A 53 -4.59 -4.66 2.67
CA ALA A 53 -4.46 -5.65 1.61
C ALA A 53 -4.39 -7.07 2.19
N LEU A 54 -5.17 -7.98 1.58
CA LEU A 54 -5.19 -9.39 1.99
C LEU A 54 -4.07 -10.22 1.33
N ALA A 55 -3.53 -9.72 0.22
CA ALA A 55 -2.47 -10.37 -0.52
C ALA A 55 -1.61 -9.32 -1.24
N ILE A 56 -0.34 -9.65 -1.44
CA ILE A 56 0.63 -8.91 -2.23
C ILE A 56 1.23 -9.81 -3.31
N ASP A 57 1.68 -9.23 -4.42
CA ASP A 57 2.10 -9.98 -5.61
C ASP A 57 3.50 -10.58 -5.57
N ARG A 58 4.33 -10.19 -4.61
CA ARG A 58 5.67 -10.74 -4.37
C ARG A 58 6.20 -10.38 -2.97
N PRO A 59 7.25 -11.07 -2.48
CA PRO A 59 7.96 -10.67 -1.25
C PRO A 59 8.60 -9.29 -1.36
N TYR A 60 8.91 -8.68 -0.22
CA TYR A 60 9.76 -7.50 -0.17
C TYR A 60 11.21 -7.89 -0.43
N GLU A 61 11.86 -7.09 -1.26
CA GLU A 61 13.31 -7.11 -1.46
C GLU A 61 13.87 -5.74 -1.10
N TYR A 62 14.98 -5.74 -0.38
CA TYR A 62 15.65 -4.50 -0.04
C TYR A 62 16.38 -3.93 -1.26
N ASP A 63 16.18 -2.64 -1.49
CA ASP A 63 16.92 -1.83 -2.46
C ASP A 63 17.20 -0.47 -1.80
N ALA A 64 18.41 0.06 -1.99
CA ALA A 64 18.83 1.32 -1.38
C ALA A 64 17.94 2.51 -1.79
N ARG A 65 17.36 2.48 -3.00
CA ARG A 65 16.44 3.51 -3.53
C ARG A 65 15.17 3.66 -2.69
N LEU A 66 14.84 2.67 -1.86
CA LEU A 66 13.74 2.78 -0.90
C LEU A 66 13.96 3.92 0.10
N ALA A 67 15.22 4.21 0.45
CA ALA A 67 15.58 5.26 1.41
C ALA A 67 15.81 6.64 0.74
N GLU A 68 15.95 6.69 -0.59
CA GLU A 68 16.22 7.93 -1.32
C GLU A 68 14.96 8.79 -1.47
N VAL A 69 14.96 10.01 -0.98
CA VAL A 69 13.80 10.92 -1.13
C VAL A 69 13.55 11.23 -2.60
N GLY A 70 12.31 11.10 -3.07
CA GLY A 70 11.92 11.43 -4.45
C GLY A 70 12.18 10.34 -5.49
N ALA A 71 12.88 9.26 -5.14
CA ALA A 71 13.06 8.12 -6.06
C ALA A 71 11.74 7.34 -6.22
N ASP A 72 11.29 7.15 -7.45
CA ASP A 72 10.11 6.34 -7.74
C ASP A 72 10.36 4.86 -7.41
N THR A 73 9.56 4.30 -6.50
CA THR A 73 9.69 2.91 -6.04
C THR A 73 8.60 1.98 -6.58
N GLY A 74 7.86 2.41 -7.61
CA GLY A 74 6.75 1.62 -8.19
C GLY A 74 7.16 0.28 -8.79
N ASP A 75 8.41 0.15 -9.22
CA ASP A 75 9.06 -1.08 -9.71
C ASP A 75 9.59 -1.96 -8.57
N LEU A 76 9.81 -1.40 -7.38
CA LEU A 76 10.39 -2.05 -6.20
C LEU A 76 9.34 -2.60 -5.25
N VAL A 77 8.37 -1.77 -4.85
CA VAL A 77 7.40 -2.14 -3.82
C VAL A 77 6.39 -3.14 -4.39
N PRO A 78 6.11 -4.26 -3.68
CA PRO A 78 5.08 -5.20 -4.11
C PRO A 78 3.72 -4.51 -4.20
N LYS A 79 2.86 -5.00 -5.09
CA LYS A 79 1.51 -4.46 -5.28
C LYS A 79 0.51 -5.28 -4.50
N ALA A 80 -0.43 -4.61 -3.87
CA ALA A 80 -1.60 -5.26 -3.28
C ALA A 80 -2.46 -5.87 -4.39
N ILE A 81 -3.15 -6.96 -4.07
CA ILE A 81 -4.04 -7.67 -5.00
C ILE A 81 -5.47 -7.52 -4.51
N VAL A 82 -6.35 -6.98 -5.36
CA VAL A 82 -7.80 -7.01 -5.12
C VAL A 82 -8.21 -8.47 -4.97
N SER A 83 -8.63 -8.83 -3.77
CA SER A 83 -8.97 -10.20 -3.42
C SER A 83 -10.44 -10.25 -3.04
N ALA A 84 -11.11 -11.35 -3.36
CA ALA A 84 -12.40 -11.61 -2.74
C ALA A 84 -12.21 -11.66 -1.22
N SER A 85 -13.15 -11.12 -0.46
CA SER A 85 -13.17 -11.30 1.00
C SER A 85 -13.11 -12.79 1.30
N PRO A 86 -12.09 -13.28 2.02
CA PRO A 86 -12.03 -14.69 2.38
C PRO A 86 -13.22 -14.99 3.30
N CYS A 87 -13.72 -16.21 3.20
CA CYS A 87 -14.46 -16.82 4.29
C CYS A 87 -13.58 -16.71 5.55
N GLU A 88 -14.19 -16.32 6.67
CA GLU A 88 -13.56 -16.03 7.95
C GLU A 88 -12.28 -16.83 8.20
N VAL A 89 -11.11 -16.16 8.25
CA VAL A 89 -9.83 -16.85 8.49
C VAL A 89 -9.77 -17.22 9.98
N PRO A 90 -9.79 -18.51 10.35
CA PRO A 90 -9.75 -18.89 11.75
C PRO A 90 -8.44 -18.41 12.37
N ARG A 91 -8.53 -17.61 13.44
CA ARG A 91 -7.36 -17.17 14.20
C ARG A 91 -6.70 -18.39 14.83
N ARG A 92 -5.55 -18.82 14.29
CA ARG A 92 -4.72 -19.87 14.87
C ARG A 92 -3.58 -19.24 15.68
N ALA A 93 -3.18 -19.90 16.76
CA ALA A 93 -1.98 -19.49 17.49
C ALA A 93 -0.76 -19.49 16.52
N PRO A 94 0.13 -18.50 16.59
CA PRO A 94 1.31 -18.47 15.73
C PRO A 94 2.17 -19.70 15.98
N SER A 95 2.58 -20.39 14.91
CA SER A 95 3.48 -21.53 15.01
C SER A 95 4.93 -21.04 15.04
N PHE A 96 5.47 -20.86 16.24
CA PHE A 96 6.91 -20.73 16.43
C PHE A 96 7.50 -22.13 16.57
N ARG A 97 8.20 -22.61 15.55
CA ARG A 97 9.03 -23.82 15.64
C ARG A 97 10.50 -23.37 15.72
N PRO A 98 11.26 -23.76 16.76
CA PRO A 98 12.69 -23.52 16.84
C PRO A 98 13.47 -24.21 15.70
#